data_AF-A0A1Y2B6H7-F1
#
_entry.id   AF-A0A1Y2B6H7-F1
#
_cell.length_a   1.000
_cell.length_b   1.000
_cell.length_c   1.000
_cell.angle_alpha   90.00
_cell.angle_beta   90.00
_cell.angle_gamma   90.00
#
_symmetry.space_group_name_H-M   'P 1'
#
loop_
_entity.id
_entity.type
_entity.pdbx_description
1 polymer ?
#
loop_
_entity_poly.entity_id
_entity_poly.type
_entity_poly.pdbx_seq_one_letter_code
_entity_poly.pdbx_strand_id
1 'polypeptide(L)'
;NRTKIFKPRMDITEETDHYIIHADLPGLTKDNVRMELTDNGILTISENKLNDKYSRNAYYKRIERSFGQFKRSFTLPDDIDSSNIEAKMENGVLIIKLPK
;
A
#
# COMPACT_ATOMS: atom_id res chain seq x y z
N ASN A 1 13.68 3.05 -20.78
CA ASN A 1 12.99 2.03 -19.97
C ASN A 1 12.13 2.68 -18.90
N ARG A 2 10.81 2.80 -19.13
CA ARG A 2 9.89 3.16 -18.04
C ARG A 2 9.73 1.93 -17.16
N THR A 3 10.34 1.95 -15.97
CA THR A 3 10.04 0.95 -14.94
C THR A 3 8.54 0.95 -14.72
N LYS A 4 7.86 -0.16 -15.01
CA LYS A 4 6.42 -0.28 -14.87
C LYS A 4 6.12 -0.32 -13.38
N ILE A 5 5.79 0.83 -12.79
CA ILE A 5 5.43 0.96 -11.38
C ILE A 5 4.15 0.16 -11.16
N PHE A 6 4.19 -0.80 -10.24
CA PHE A 6 3.02 -1.55 -9.84
C PHE A 6 2.02 -0.59 -9.17
N LYS A 7 0.75 -0.73 -9.54
CA LYS A 7 -0.35 0.05 -8.95
C LYS A 7 -1.27 -0.92 -8.24
N PRO A 8 -1.10 -1.15 -6.92
CA PRO A 8 -2.01 -2.00 -6.17
C PRO A 8 -3.42 -1.40 -6.21
N ARG A 9 -4.43 -2.27 -6.18
CA ARG A 9 -5.82 -1.87 -6.03
C ARG A 9 -6.01 -1.38 -4.59
N MET A 10 -6.73 -0.27 -4.44
CA MET A 10 -6.93 0.36 -3.14
C MET A 10 -8.31 1.00 -3.10
N ASP A 11 -9.00 0.78 -1.98
CA ASP A 11 -10.28 1.37 -1.65
C ASP A 11 -10.15 2.26 -0.42
N ILE A 12 -10.93 3.33 -0.36
CA ILE A 12 -11.02 4.23 0.79
C ILE A 12 -12.49 4.32 1.18
N THR A 13 -12.77 4.13 2.46
CA THR A 13 -14.11 4.26 3.04
C THR A 13 -14.07 5.30 4.14
N GLU A 14 -15.07 6.18 4.16
CA GLU A 14 -15.29 7.12 5.24
C GLU A 14 -16.41 6.61 6.14
N GLU A 15 -16.16 6.59 7.44
CA GLU A 15 -17.14 6.32 8.48
C GLU A 15 -17.30 7.56 9.39
N THR A 16 -18.15 7.47 10.40
CA THR A 16 -18.49 8.62 11.25
C THR A 16 -17.26 9.18 11.98
N ASP A 17 -16.40 8.31 12.52
CA ASP A 17 -15.28 8.65 13.40
C ASP A 17 -13.89 8.32 12.79
N HIS A 18 -13.84 7.76 11.58
CA HIS A 18 -12.58 7.41 10.94
C HIS A 18 -12.71 7.18 9.43
N TYR A 19 -11.57 7.06 8.76
CA TYR A 19 -11.46 6.50 7.41
C TYR A 19 -10.73 5.16 7.46
N ILE A 20 -11.02 4.28 6.50
CA ILE A 20 -10.30 3.03 6.29
C ILE A 20 -9.75 2.97 4.88
N ILE A 21 -8.46 2.67 4.74
CA ILE A 21 -7.84 2.34 3.46
C ILE A 21 -7.57 0.83 3.41
N HIS A 22 -8.07 0.17 2.37
CA HIS A 22 -7.74 -1.21 2.04
C HIS A 22 -6.81 -1.22 0.83
N ALA A 23 -5.69 -1.97 0.89
CA ALA A 23 -4.76 -2.12 -0.23
C ALA A 23 -4.45 -3.59 -0.49
N ASP A 24 -4.72 -4.05 -1.71
CA ASP A 24 -4.41 -5.42 -2.13
C ASP A 24 -2.91 -5.57 -2.38
N LEU A 25 -2.24 -6.24 -1.45
CA LEU A 25 -0.79 -6.47 -1.44
C LEU A 25 -0.45 -7.96 -1.26
N PRO A 26 -0.96 -8.86 -2.12
CA PRO A 26 -0.84 -10.30 -1.92
C PRO A 26 0.61 -10.78 -1.95
N GLY A 27 0.98 -11.50 -0.89
CA GLY A 27 2.32 -12.06 -0.70
C GLY A 27 3.38 -11.02 -0.32
N LEU A 28 2.98 -9.86 0.20
CA LEU A 28 3.83 -8.96 0.95
C LEU A 28 3.53 -9.12 2.46
N THR A 29 4.56 -8.96 3.28
CA THR A 29 4.41 -8.82 4.74
C THR A 29 4.46 -7.36 5.14
N LYS A 30 4.14 -7.06 6.41
CA LYS A 30 4.24 -5.70 6.97
C LYS A 30 5.63 -5.08 6.73
N ASP A 31 6.70 -5.87 6.86
CA ASP A 31 8.08 -5.41 6.69
C ASP A 31 8.42 -5.02 5.24
N ASN A 32 7.63 -5.48 4.26
CA ASN A 32 7.79 -5.08 2.86
C ASN A 32 7.16 -3.72 2.57
N VAL A 33 6.39 -3.14 3.49
CA VAL A 33 5.64 -1.90 3.27
C VAL A 33 6.21 -0.79 4.15
N ARG A 34 6.30 0.41 3.58
CA ARG A 34 6.61 1.64 4.30
C ARG A 34 5.43 2.60 4.23
N MET A 35 5.16 3.25 5.35
CA MET A 35 4.19 4.33 5.45
C MET A 35 4.90 5.58 5.94
N GLU A 36 4.61 6.70 5.29
CA GLU A 36 5.15 8.02 5.64
C GLU A 36 4.03 9.03 5.58
N LEU A 37 3.88 9.82 6.62
CA LEU A 37 3.01 10.99 6.63
C LEU A 37 3.90 12.23 6.65
N THR A 38 3.65 13.14 5.72
CA THR A 38 4.34 14.43 5.65
C THR A 38 3.57 15.49 6.44
N ASP A 39 4.26 16.57 6.83
CA ASP A 39 3.66 17.69 7.58
C ASP A 39 2.50 18.37 6.86
N ASN A 40 2.41 18.25 5.54
CA ASN A 40 1.29 18.75 4.72
C ASN A 40 0.17 17.70 4.50
N GLY A 41 0.08 16.68 5.36
CA GLY A 41 -1.03 15.73 5.36
C GLY A 41 -1.00 14.71 4.22
N ILE A 42 0.15 14.45 3.59
CA ILE A 42 0.24 13.45 2.51
C ILE A 42 0.68 12.10 3.09
N LEU A 43 -0.26 11.15 3.16
CA LEU A 43 0.05 9.76 3.49
C LEU A 43 0.57 9.04 2.25
N THR A 44 1.78 8.50 2.35
CA THR A 44 2.43 7.72 1.29
C THR A 44 2.64 6.28 1.74
N ILE A 45 2.23 5.34 0.88
CA ILE A 45 2.39 3.90 1.07
C ILE A 45 3.27 3.37 -0.07
N SER A 46 4.38 2.73 0.26
CA SER A 46 5.36 2.25 -0.72
C SER A 46 5.97 0.90 -0.36
N GLU A 47 6.59 0.24 -1.35
CA GLU A 47 7.36 -0.98 -1.12
C GLU A 47 8.77 -0.64 -0.62
N ASN A 48 9.21 -1.28 0.47
CA ASN A 48 10.53 -1.09 1.08
C ASN A 48 11.64 -1.87 0.37
N LYS A 49 11.33 -3.03 -0.22
CA LYS A 49 12.30 -3.92 -0.88
C LYS A 49 11.73 -4.46 -2.18
N LEU A 50 12.53 -4.43 -3.25
CA LEU A 50 12.20 -5.11 -4.49
C LEU A 50 12.07 -6.62 -4.24
N ASN A 51 10.85 -7.12 -4.32
CA ASN A 51 10.60 -8.55 -4.32
C ASN A 51 10.69 -9.05 -5.76
N ASP A 52 11.83 -9.63 -6.13
CA ASP A 52 11.97 -10.29 -7.44
C ASP A 52 11.20 -11.62 -7.42
N LYS A 53 9.91 -11.54 -7.73
CA LYS A 53 9.00 -12.69 -7.65
C LYS A 53 9.17 -13.66 -8.80
N TYR A 54 9.89 -13.27 -9.85
CA TYR A 54 10.13 -14.13 -11.00
C TYR A 54 11.57 -14.62 -11.07
N SER A 55 11.69 -15.94 -11.08
CA SER A 55 12.94 -16.61 -11.35
C SER A 55 13.39 -16.27 -12.77
N ARG A 56 14.59 -15.70 -12.88
CA ARG A 56 15.25 -15.47 -14.16
C ARG A 56 15.56 -16.77 -14.93
N ASN A 57 15.46 -17.92 -14.26
CA ASN A 57 15.71 -19.25 -14.82
C ASN A 57 14.42 -20.02 -15.15
N ALA A 58 13.25 -19.39 -15.14
CA ALA A 58 11.97 -20.04 -15.42
C ALA A 58 11.32 -19.54 -16.72
N TYR A 59 10.72 -20.46 -17.48
CA TYR A 59 9.89 -20.13 -18.63
C TYR A 59 8.43 -19.97 -18.20
N TYR A 60 7.96 -18.73 -18.10
CA TYR A 60 6.58 -18.43 -17.74
C TYR A 60 5.63 -18.69 -18.90
N LYS A 61 4.75 -19.68 -18.75
CA LYS A 61 3.67 -19.95 -19.74
C LYS A 61 2.63 -18.84 -19.80
N ARG A 62 2.38 -18.14 -18.68
CA ARG A 62 1.44 -17.02 -18.55
C ARG A 62 1.79 -16.16 -17.35
N ILE A 63 1.63 -14.84 -17.49
CA ILE A 63 1.80 -13.85 -16.43
C ILE A 63 0.59 -12.93 -16.42
N GLU A 64 -0.18 -12.95 -15.34
CA GLU A 64 -1.34 -12.08 -15.14
C GLU A 64 -1.20 -11.21 -13.89
N ARG A 65 -0.60 -11.80 -12.86
CA ARG A 65 -0.31 -11.13 -11.60
C ARG A 65 0.65 -9.98 -11.86
N SER A 66 0.25 -8.79 -11.45
CA SER A 66 1.13 -7.62 -11.42
C SER A 66 1.85 -7.57 -10.07
N PHE A 67 3.12 -7.20 -10.09
CA PHE A 67 4.00 -7.08 -8.92
C PHE A 67 5.11 -6.07 -9.25
N GLY A 68 5.88 -5.70 -8.23
CA GLY A 68 7.00 -4.76 -8.34
C GLY A 68 6.80 -3.55 -7.42
N GLN A 69 7.77 -2.63 -7.50
CA GLN A 69 7.74 -1.42 -6.70
C GLN A 69 6.47 -0.62 -6.95
N PHE A 70 5.84 -0.21 -5.86
CA PHE A 70 4.70 0.69 -5.87
C PHE A 70 4.93 1.87 -4.94
N LYS A 71 4.26 2.97 -5.26
CA LYS A 71 4.11 4.15 -4.40
C LYS A 71 2.72 4.73 -4.66
N ARG A 72 1.91 4.83 -3.61
CA ARG A 72 0.58 5.44 -3.63
C ARG A 72 0.53 6.51 -2.56
N SER A 73 -0.01 7.67 -2.90
CA SER A 73 -0.09 8.82 -2.00
C SER A 73 -1.51 9.34 -1.96
N PHE A 74 -1.95 9.76 -0.78
CA PHE A 74 -3.28 10.27 -0.49
C PHE A 74 -3.13 11.56 0.32
N THR A 75 -3.85 12.61 -0.06
CA THR A 75 -4.00 13.78 0.80
C THR A 75 -5.04 13.44 1.84
N LEU A 76 -4.64 13.48 3.10
CA LEU A 76 -5.54 13.29 4.22
C LEU A 76 -6.37 14.55 4.43
N PRO A 77 -7.65 14.39 4.82
CA PRO A 77 -8.44 15.47 5.38
C PRO A 77 -7.79 16.08 6.64
N ASP A 78 -8.10 17.34 6.92
CA ASP A 78 -7.55 18.08 8.06
C ASP A 78 -8.05 17.57 9.42
N ASP A 79 -9.17 16.84 9.44
CA ASP A 79 -9.76 16.27 10.65
C ASP A 79 -9.08 14.96 11.10
N ILE A 80 -8.05 14.45 10.41
CA ILE A 80 -7.41 13.19 10.83
C ILE A 80 -6.50 13.37 12.06
N ASP A 81 -6.70 12.53 13.08
CA ASP A 81 -5.73 12.33 14.16
C ASP A 81 -4.54 11.48 13.70
N SER A 82 -3.55 12.17 13.16
CA SER A 82 -2.28 11.59 12.70
C SER A 82 -1.49 10.83 13.76
N SER A 83 -1.71 11.08 15.06
CA SER A 83 -0.98 10.41 16.15
C SER A 83 -1.47 8.99 16.41
N ASN A 84 -2.70 8.69 16.00
CA ASN A 84 -3.39 7.42 16.26
C ASN A 84 -3.69 6.61 14.98
N ILE A 85 -2.90 6.81 13.93
CA ILE A 85 -2.99 5.98 12.71
C ILE A 85 -2.58 4.54 13.03
N GLU A 86 -3.46 3.60 12.72
CA GLU A 86 -3.21 2.16 12.89
C GLU A 86 -3.10 1.45 11.54
N ALA A 87 -2.20 0.47 11.44
CA ALA A 87 -2.06 -0.34 10.24
C ALA A 87 -1.80 -1.81 10.56
N LYS A 88 -2.52 -2.70 9.87
CA LYS A 88 -2.35 -4.15 9.95
C LYS A 88 -2.32 -4.78 8.56
N MET A 89 -1.59 -5.89 8.44
CA MET A 89 -1.58 -6.73 7.24
C MET A 89 -2.32 -8.02 7.56
N GLU A 90 -3.37 -8.33 6.81
CA GLU A 90 -4.22 -9.49 7.03
C GLU A 90 -4.60 -10.12 5.68
N ASN A 91 -4.30 -11.42 5.51
CA ASN A 91 -4.65 -12.19 4.30
C ASN A 91 -4.22 -11.54 2.96
N GLY A 92 -3.11 -10.81 2.95
CA GLY A 92 -2.59 -10.12 1.76
C GLY A 92 -3.23 -8.76 1.49
N VAL A 93 -3.99 -8.21 2.45
CA VAL A 93 -4.56 -6.86 2.40
C VAL A 93 -3.94 -6.03 3.51
N LEU A 94 -3.42 -4.85 3.17
CA LEU A 94 -3.04 -3.82 4.14
C LEU A 94 -4.28 -3.01 4.47
N ILE A 95 -4.60 -2.94 5.76
CA ILE A 95 -5.73 -2.21 6.30
C ILE A 95 -5.17 -1.08 7.15
N ILE A 96 -5.51 0.16 6.82
CA ILE A 96 -5.08 1.37 7.54
C ILE A 96 -6.32 2.06 8.08
N LYS A 97 -6.37 2.26 9.40
CA LYS A 97 -7.40 3.06 10.07
C LYS A 97 -6.85 4.45 10.34
N LEU A 98 -7.61 5.46 9.94
CA LEU A 98 -7.28 6.88 10.09
C LEU A 98 -8.39 7.53 10.94
N PRO A 99 -8.24 7.61 12.27
CA PRO A 99 -9.21 8.28 13.12
C PRO A 99 -9.40 9.75 12.72
N LYS A 100 -10.63 10.24 12.81
CA LYS A 100 -10.95 11.68 12.79
C LYS A 100 -10.71 12.31 14.17
#